data_AF-J4K811-F1
#
_entry.id   AF-J4K811-F1
#
_cell.length_a   1.000
_cell.length_b   1.000
_cell.length_c   1.000
_cell.angle_alpha   90.00
_cell.angle_beta   90.00
_cell.angle_gamma   90.00
#
_symmetry.space_group_name_H-M   'P 1'
#
loop_
_entity.id
_entity.type
_entity.pdbx_description
1 polymer ?
#
loop_
_entity_poly.entity_id
_entity_poly.type
_entity_poly.pdbx_seq_one_letter_code
_entity_poly.pdbx_strand_id
1 'polypeptide(L)' 'MSAFYHPILESEEFKAIRKEWLEKQLGDWMPFNNDEYSGADDYMQKLKSKFEKLKKEKGIS' A
#
# COMPACT_ATOMS: atom_id res chain seq x y z
N MET A 1 -23.45 3.92 6.82
CA MET A 1 -22.29 3.34 6.13
C MET A 1 -21.29 4.46 5.93
N SER A 2 -20.22 4.51 6.73
CA SER A 2 -19.18 5.54 6.53
C SER A 2 -18.39 5.12 5.29
N ALA A 3 -18.60 5.84 4.19
CA ALA A 3 -17.92 5.58 2.94
C ALA A 3 -16.44 5.93 3.15
N PHE A 4 -15.62 4.90 3.35
CA PHE A 4 -14.17 4.92 3.57
C PHE A 4 -13.43 5.36 2.29
N TYR A 5 -13.87 6.43 1.64
CA TYR A 5 -13.30 6.96 0.42
C TYR A 5 -12.23 7.97 0.78
N HIS A 6 -11.01 7.50 0.98
CA HIS A 6 -9.86 8.38 1.02
C HIS A 6 -9.35 8.53 -0.42
N PRO A 7 -9.18 9.76 -0.95
CA PRO A 7 -8.77 9.99 -2.36
C PRO A 7 -7.51 9.25 -2.80
N ILE A 8 -6.69 8.85 -1.84
CA ILE A 8 -5.49 8.06 -2.02
C ILE A 8 -5.74 6.68 -2.64
N LEU A 9 -6.90 6.07 -2.37
CA LEU A 9 -7.28 4.77 -2.92
C LEU A 9 -7.56 4.85 -4.43
N GLU A 10 -7.86 6.05 -4.91
CA GLU A 10 -8.06 6.32 -6.33
C GLU A 10 -6.77 6.74 -7.04
N SER A 11 -5.69 6.99 -6.30
CA SER A 11 -4.41 7.37 -6.91
C SER A 11 -3.84 6.22 -7.76
N GLU A 12 -3.34 6.56 -8.95
CA GLU A 12 -2.71 5.60 -9.85
C GLU A 12 -1.50 4.93 -9.22
N GLU A 13 -0.76 5.67 -8.38
CA GLU A 13 0.37 5.13 -7.64
C GLU A 13 -0.05 4.04 -6.64
N PHE A 14 -1.10 4.27 -5.84
CA PHE A 14 -1.63 3.25 -4.93
C PHE A 14 -2.11 2.01 -5.71
N LYS A 15 -2.86 2.22 -6.80
CA LYS A 15 -3.36 1.13 -7.66
C LYS A 15 -2.22 0.31 -8.24
N ALA A 16 -1.13 0.96 -8.69
CA ALA A 16 0.05 0.29 -9.21
C ALA A 16 0.75 -0.57 -8.14
N ILE A 17 0.99 -0.01 -6.95
CA ILE A 17 1.60 -0.74 -5.83
C ILE A 17 0.74 -1.93 -5.45
N ARG A 18 -0.58 -1.73 -5.28
CA ARG A 18 -1.52 -2.80 -4.92
C ARG A 18 -1.52 -3.92 -5.95
N LYS A 19 -1.56 -3.56 -7.24
CA LYS A 19 -1.52 -4.54 -8.33
C LYS A 19 -0.25 -5.37 -8.29
N GLU A 20 0.91 -4.72 -8.27
CA GLU A 20 2.20 -5.41 -8.28
C GLU A 20 2.41 -6.27 -7.03
N TRP A 21 2.00 -5.78 -5.85
CA TRP A 21 2.09 -6.53 -4.60
C TRP A 21 1.32 -7.85 -4.66
N LEU A 22 0.08 -7.80 -5.15
CA LEU A 22 -0.78 -8.97 -5.27
C LEU A 22 -0.30 -9.93 -6.36
N GLU A 23 0.07 -9.41 -7.54
CA GLU A 23 0.56 -10.22 -8.67
C GLU A 23 1.86 -10.95 -8.31
N LYS A 24 2.77 -10.29 -7.60
CA LYS A 24 4.06 -10.85 -7.20
C LYS A 24 4.01 -11.64 -5.88
N GLN A 25 2.82 -11.77 -5.29
CA GLN A 25 2.59 -12.48 -4.02
C GLN A 25 3.63 -12.08 -2.95
N LEU A 26 3.83 -10.76 -2.79
CA LEU A 26 4.86 -10.22 -1.90
C LEU A 26 4.59 -10.52 -0.41
N GLY A 27 3.39 -10.95 -0.07
CA GLY A 27 2.93 -11.28 1.27
C GLY A 27 1.54 -10.70 1.53
N ASP A 28 1.13 -10.67 2.80
CA ASP A 28 -0.16 -10.13 3.18
C ASP A 28 -0.30 -8.65 2.83
N TRP A 29 -1.45 -8.29 2.25
CA TRP A 29 -1.78 -6.92 1.88
C TRP A 29 -1.93 -6.04 3.12
N MET A 30 -1.44 -4.80 3.03
CA MET A 30 -1.57 -3.79 4.09
C MET A 30 -2.74 -2.85 3.78
N PRO A 31 -3.94 -3.04 4.36
CA PRO A 31 -5.07 -2.15 4.12
C PRO A 31 -4.85 -0.77 4.77
N PHE A 32 -5.55 0.24 4.23
CA PHE A 32 -5.58 1.55 4.85
C PHE A 32 -6.45 1.52 6.13
N ASN A 33 -5.91 2.03 7.24
CA ASN A 33 -6.62 2.14 8.52
C ASN A 33 -6.34 3.52 9.16
N ASN A 34 -7.37 4.33 9.35
CA ASN A 34 -7.23 5.67 9.96
C ASN A 34 -6.73 5.64 11.41
N ASP A 35 -6.88 4.52 12.12
CA ASP A 35 -6.45 4.39 13.52
C ASP A 35 -4.94 4.07 13.64
N GLU A 36 -4.33 3.52 12.58
CA GLU A 36 -2.93 3.10 12.56
C GLU A 36 -1.98 4.11 11.90
N TYR A 37 -2.53 5.04 11.12
CA TYR A 37 -1.75 6.00 10.34
C TYR A 37 -2.22 7.43 10.64
N SER A 38 -1.28 8.38 10.62
CA SER A 38 -1.58 9.81 10.82
C SER A 38 -2.27 10.46 9.61
N GLY A 39 -3.01 9.66 8.82
CA GLY A 39 -3.65 10.04 7.58
C GLY A 39 -3.08 9.34 6.34
N ALA A 40 -3.59 9.75 5.18
CA ALA A 40 -3.23 9.22 3.86
C ALA A 40 -1.73 9.26 3.56
N ASP A 41 -1.07 10.39 3.80
CA ASP A 41 0.32 10.58 3.40
C ASP A 41 1.26 9.68 4.20
N ASP A 42 1.04 9.54 5.51
CA ASP A 42 1.78 8.62 6.38
C ASP A 42 1.59 7.16 5.92
N TYR A 43 0.35 6.79 5.57
CA TYR A 43 0.07 5.47 5.03
C TYR A 43 0.82 5.21 3.72
N MET A 44 0.84 6.14 2.76
CA MET A 44 1.55 5.92 1.48
C MET A 44 3.05 5.83 1.68
N GLN A 45 3.63 6.65 2.57
CA GLN A 45 5.05 6.55 2.88
C GLN A 45 5.39 5.16 3.41
N LYS A 46 4.63 4.67 4.41
CA LYS A 46 4.82 3.33 4.98
C LYS A 46 4.56 2.22 3.98
N LEU A 47 3.52 2.35 3.14
CA LEU A 47 3.20 1.39 2.09
C LEU A 47 4.36 1.25 1.10
N LYS A 48 4.92 2.36 0.61
CA LYS A 48 6.08 2.36 -0.30
C LYS A 48 7.31 1.74 0.35
N SER A 49 7.63 2.14 1.59
CA SER A 49 8.78 1.57 2.30
C SER A 49 8.66 0.06 2.50
N LYS A 50 7.47 -0.42 2.87
CA LYS A 50 7.22 -1.86 3.03
C LYS A 50 7.27 -2.60 1.70
N PHE A 51 6.68 -2.03 0.65
CA PHE A 51 6.71 -2.61 -0.70
C PHE A 51 8.13 -2.79 -1.22
N GLU A 52 8.98 -1.77 -1.12
CA GLU A 52 10.40 -1.84 -1.51
C GLU A 52 11.18 -2.88 -0.69
N LYS A 53 10.89 -2.99 0.61
CA LYS A 53 11.49 -4.02 1.47
C LYS A 53 11.11 -5.43 0.99
N LEU A 54 9.82 -5.67 0.73
CA LEU A 54 9.35 -6.98 0.27
C LEU A 54 9.89 -7.35 -1.11
N LYS A 55 9.97 -6.38 -2.02
CA LYS A 55 10.62 -6.57 -3.33
C LYS A 55 12.05 -7.07 -3.16
N LYS A 56 12.84 -6.43 -2.29
CA LYS A 56 14.22 -6.85 -1.99
C LYS A 56 14.29 -8.25 -1.37
N GLU A 57 13.42 -8.54 -0.40
CA GLU A 57 13.37 -9.87 0.25
C GLU A 57 13.01 -10.99 -0.73
N LYS A 58 12.22 -10.69 -1.76
CA LYS A 58 11.84 -11.63 -2.82
C LYS A 58 12.83 -11.66 -4.00
N GLY A 59 13.87 -10.83 -3.99
CA GLY A 59 14.81 -10.71 -5.11
C GLY A 59 14.20 -10.09 -6.37
N ILE A 60 13.15 -9.31 -6.21
CA ILE A 60 12.42 -8.64 -7.30
C ILE A 60 12.99 -7.24 -7.44
N SER A 61 13.91 -7.05 -8.39
CA SER A 61 14.43 -5.74 -8.81
C SER A 61 13.41 -5.01 -9.67
#